data_AF-A0A950JPG8-F1
#
_entry.id   AF-A0A950JPG8-F1
#
_cell.length_a   1.000
_cell.length_b   1.000
_cell.length_c   1.000
_cell.angle_alpha   90.00
_cell.angle_beta   90.00
_cell.angle_gamma   90.00
#
_symmetry.space_group_name_H-M   'P 1'
#
loop_
_entity.id
_entity.type
_entity.pdbx_description
1 polymer ?
#
loop_
_entity_poly.entity_id
_entity_poly.type
_entity_poly.pdbx_seq_one_letter_code
_entity_poly.pdbx_strand_id
1 'polypeptide(L)'
;MAFFAGNSEIGTLALGLVISGVVGGLVAGMLGVGGGIVVVPILYHVLAALGVDPSVRMHVAVGTSLATIIPTSFSSVTAHNKKGAVDWDLLRRWWLPMLVGVLGGSALAAYVRGQTLSLIFAGVALPVALHFAVWGDKKRLADHLPRGIAGLVLPFGIGGVSTMMGIGGG
;
A
#
# COMPACT_ATOMS: atom_id res chain seq x y z
N MET A 1 29.00 -9.99 -9.39
CA MET A 1 30.28 -9.55 -8.78
C MET A 1 30.54 -8.08 -9.12
N ALA A 2 29.88 -7.15 -8.43
CA ALA A 2 30.23 -5.72 -8.42
C ALA A 2 29.67 -5.12 -7.12
N PHE A 3 30.02 -5.74 -6.00
CA PHE A 3 29.39 -5.49 -4.70
C PHE A 3 29.80 -4.12 -4.09
N PHE A 4 30.71 -3.35 -4.69
CA PHE A 4 31.11 -2.00 -4.25
C PHE A 4 31.80 -1.17 -5.34
N ALA A 5 31.04 -0.48 -6.21
CA ALA A 5 31.61 0.49 -7.15
C ALA A 5 31.31 1.95 -6.72
N GLY A 6 31.81 2.34 -5.53
CA GLY A 6 32.01 3.74 -5.15
C GLY A 6 30.95 4.36 -4.22
N ASN A 7 31.41 5.11 -3.22
CA ASN A 7 30.55 5.89 -2.29
C ASN A 7 29.57 6.84 -3.01
N SER A 8 29.86 7.22 -4.26
CA SER A 8 29.01 8.06 -5.10
C SER A 8 27.72 7.38 -5.58
N GLU A 9 27.75 6.07 -5.84
CA GLU A 9 26.56 5.34 -6.32
C GLU A 9 25.55 5.13 -5.19
N ILE A 10 26.03 4.77 -3.99
CA ILE A 10 25.20 4.65 -2.79
C ILE A 10 24.58 6.00 -2.45
N GLY A 11 25.36 7.10 -2.55
CA GLY A 11 24.84 8.45 -2.34
C GLY A 11 23.74 8.82 -3.34
N THR A 12 23.90 8.45 -4.62
CA THR A 12 22.91 8.71 -5.68
C THR A 12 21.63 7.90 -5.46
N LEU A 13 21.76 6.62 -5.11
CA LEU A 13 20.62 5.77 -4.79
C LEU A 13 19.88 6.26 -3.54
N ALA A 14 20.61 6.59 -2.48
CA ALA A 14 20.04 7.14 -1.25
C ALA A 14 19.31 8.45 -1.49
N LEU A 15 19.90 9.36 -2.27
CA LEU A 15 19.26 10.62 -2.64
C LEU A 15 18.01 10.38 -3.50
N GLY A 16 18.07 9.47 -4.47
CA GLY A 16 16.92 9.08 -5.29
C GLY A 16 15.78 8.48 -4.46
N LEU A 17 16.09 7.63 -3.47
CA LEU A 17 15.15 7.09 -2.49
C LEU A 17 14.51 8.18 -1.63
N VAL A 18 15.31 9.13 -1.14
CA VAL A 18 14.81 10.24 -0.31
C VAL A 18 13.88 11.13 -1.12
N ILE A 19 14.28 11.56 -2.33
CA ILE A 19 13.45 12.42 -3.18
C ILE A 19 12.18 11.70 -3.60
N SER A 20 12.27 10.46 -4.08
CA SER A 20 11.10 9.68 -4.49
C SER A 20 10.18 9.36 -3.30
N GLY A 21 10.74 9.11 -2.12
CA GLY A 21 9.98 8.92 -0.88
C GLY A 21 9.26 10.18 -0.43
N VAL A 22 9.91 11.36 -0.50
CA VAL A 22 9.29 12.64 -0.13
C VAL A 22 8.21 13.01 -1.13
N VAL A 23 8.50 13.01 -2.44
CA VAL A 23 7.54 13.35 -3.49
C VAL A 23 6.40 12.35 -3.49
N GLY A 24 6.71 11.06 -3.46
CA GLY A 24 5.73 9.98 -3.44
C GLY A 24 4.85 10.00 -2.19
N GLY A 25 5.44 10.26 -1.02
CA GLY A 25 4.73 10.38 0.24
C GLY A 25 3.81 11.60 0.29
N LEU A 26 4.25 12.75 -0.22
CA LEU A 26 3.42 13.95 -0.33
C LEU A 26 2.25 13.74 -1.30
N VAL A 27 2.52 13.18 -2.49
CA VAL A 27 1.48 12.87 -3.49
C VAL A 27 0.50 11.84 -2.94
N ALA A 28 0.98 10.77 -2.31
CA ALA A 28 0.10 9.77 -1.70
C ALA A 28 -0.73 10.35 -0.54
N GLY A 29 -0.15 11.24 0.26
CA GLY A 29 -0.86 11.95 1.34
C GLY A 29 -1.92 12.92 0.80
N MET A 30 -1.65 13.61 -0.32
CA MET A 30 -2.61 14.51 -0.97
C MET A 30 -3.74 13.76 -1.67
N LEU A 31 -3.45 12.60 -2.26
CA LEU A 31 -4.43 11.77 -2.97
C LEU A 31 -5.22 10.84 -2.02
N GLY A 32 -4.81 10.67 -0.77
CA GLY A 32 -5.50 9.84 0.22
C GLY A 32 -5.50 8.32 -0.07
N VAL A 33 -4.74 7.85 -1.06
CA VAL A 33 -4.77 6.44 -1.54
C VAL A 33 -3.85 5.51 -0.74
N GLY A 34 -3.15 6.04 0.26
CA GLY A 34 -2.12 5.33 1.02
C GLY A 34 -0.84 5.12 0.21
N GLY A 35 0.31 5.35 0.85
CA GLY A 35 1.63 5.40 0.19
C GLY A 35 2.03 4.17 -0.61
N GLY A 36 1.41 3.01 -0.39
CA GLY A 36 1.82 1.73 -0.96
C GLY A 36 1.87 1.68 -2.49
N ILE A 37 0.94 2.37 -3.19
CA ILE A 37 0.94 2.43 -4.67
C ILE A 37 2.24 3.04 -5.20
N VAL A 38 2.83 3.96 -4.44
CA VAL A 38 4.07 4.65 -4.83
C VAL A 38 5.29 3.98 -4.21
N VAL A 39 5.21 3.59 -2.94
CA VAL A 39 6.32 3.01 -2.17
C VAL A 39 6.71 1.61 -2.68
N VAL A 40 5.75 0.76 -3.04
CA VAL A 40 6.04 -0.61 -3.48
C VAL A 40 6.84 -0.65 -4.79
N PRO A 41 6.49 0.10 -5.86
CA PRO A 41 7.31 0.17 -7.07
C PRO A 41 8.70 0.75 -6.84
N ILE A 42 8.83 1.78 -6.00
CA ILE A 42 10.13 2.36 -5.64
C ILE A 42 11.01 1.30 -4.97
N LEU A 43 10.49 0.63 -3.93
CA LEU A 43 11.19 -0.44 -3.24
C LEU A 43 11.55 -1.59 -4.18
N TYR A 44 10.65 -1.99 -5.08
CA TYR A 44 10.92 -3.03 -6.07
C TYR A 44 12.12 -2.67 -6.96
N HIS A 45 12.17 -1.44 -7.51
CA HIS A 45 13.28 -1.02 -8.37
C HIS A 45 14.59 -0.86 -7.60
N VAL A 46 14.52 -0.37 -6.36
CA VAL A 46 15.68 -0.26 -5.49
C VAL A 46 16.25 -1.64 -5.15
N LEU A 47 15.38 -2.59 -4.77
CA LEU A 47 15.80 -3.98 -4.50
C LEU A 47 16.35 -4.65 -5.76
N ALA A 48 15.81 -4.32 -6.94
CA ALA A 48 16.38 -4.78 -8.22
C ALA A 48 17.80 -4.23 -8.44
N ALA A 49 18.02 -2.93 -8.19
CA ALA A 49 19.34 -2.30 -8.29
C ALA A 49 20.34 -2.88 -7.28
N LEU A 50 19.87 -3.30 -6.10
CA LEU A 50 20.66 -4.00 -5.08
C LEU A 50 20.95 -5.48 -5.41
N GLY A 51 20.46 -5.99 -6.55
CA GLY A 51 20.70 -7.37 -6.97
C GLY A 51 19.86 -8.41 -6.24
N VAL A 52 18.76 -8.02 -5.59
CA VAL A 52 17.85 -8.96 -4.92
C VAL A 52 17.15 -9.83 -5.95
N ASP A 53 17.09 -11.14 -5.67
CA ASP A 53 16.50 -12.13 -6.56
C ASP A 53 15.03 -11.79 -6.90
N PRO A 54 14.62 -11.85 -8.19
CA PRO A 54 13.25 -11.54 -8.60
C PRO A 54 12.15 -12.34 -7.89
N SER A 55 12.45 -13.55 -7.42
CA SER A 55 11.48 -14.43 -6.73
C SER A 55 11.04 -13.90 -5.37
N VAL A 56 11.94 -13.20 -4.67
CA VAL A 56 11.68 -12.65 -3.32
C VAL A 56 11.49 -11.14 -3.32
N ARG A 57 11.95 -10.45 -4.37
CA ARG A 57 11.92 -8.98 -4.48
C ARG A 57 10.55 -8.36 -4.18
N MET A 58 9.49 -8.92 -4.77
CA MET A 58 8.13 -8.42 -4.57
C MET A 58 7.64 -8.65 -3.13
N HIS A 59 7.98 -9.78 -2.52
CA HIS A 59 7.63 -10.08 -1.12
C HIS A 59 8.27 -9.08 -0.16
N VAL A 60 9.56 -8.78 -0.37
CA VAL A 60 10.28 -7.81 0.45
C VAL A 60 9.69 -6.42 0.25
N ALA A 61 9.43 -6.00 -0.99
CA ALA A 61 8.83 -4.69 -1.27
C ALA A 61 7.45 -4.51 -0.61
N VAL A 62 6.55 -5.50 -0.75
CA VAL A 62 5.21 -5.49 -0.15
C VAL A 62 5.29 -5.53 1.37
N GLY A 63 6.11 -6.42 1.94
CA GLY A 63 6.28 -6.56 3.38
C GLY A 63 6.86 -5.29 4.03
N THR A 64 7.88 -4.69 3.41
CA THR A 64 8.45 -3.42 3.88
C THR A 64 7.43 -2.29 3.79
N SER A 65 6.62 -2.21 2.73
CA SER A 65 5.54 -1.21 2.63
C SER A 65 4.50 -1.38 3.73
N LEU A 66 4.06 -2.61 4.03
CA LEU A 66 3.15 -2.85 5.15
C LEU A 66 3.76 -2.43 6.49
N ALA A 67 5.05 -2.69 6.70
CA ALA A 67 5.75 -2.28 7.91
C ALA A 67 5.80 -0.75 8.06
N THR A 68 5.95 0.02 6.97
CA THR A 68 5.91 1.49 7.01
C THR A 68 4.49 2.05 7.16
N ILE A 69 3.47 1.32 6.72
CA ILE A 69 2.07 1.70 6.88
C ILE A 69 1.66 1.72 8.36
N ILE A 70 2.14 0.79 9.19
CA ILE A 70 1.76 0.72 10.61
C ILE A 70 1.97 2.05 11.36
N PRO A 71 3.19 2.63 11.43
CA PRO A 71 3.42 3.90 12.15
C PRO A 71 2.72 5.09 11.48
N THR A 72 2.58 5.09 10.16
CA THR A 72 1.91 6.19 9.43
C THR A 72 0.40 6.18 9.66
N SER A 73 -0.23 5.00 9.72
CA SER A 73 -1.65 4.87 10.09
C SER A 73 -1.93 5.29 11.53
N PHE A 74 -1.05 4.96 12.49
CA PHE A 74 -1.19 5.46 13.87
C PHE A 74 -1.13 6.99 13.94
N SER A 75 -0.19 7.59 13.22
CA SER A 75 -0.08 9.04 13.09
C SER A 75 -1.32 9.65 12.44
N SER A 76 -1.82 9.05 11.34
CA SER A 76 -3.02 9.52 10.62
C SER A 76 -4.26 9.48 11.50
N VAL A 77 -4.55 8.34 12.15
CA VAL A 77 -5.72 8.19 13.05
C VAL A 77 -5.65 9.20 14.19
N THR A 78 -4.46 9.41 14.78
CA THR A 78 -4.29 10.38 15.86
C THR A 78 -4.56 11.81 15.38
N ALA A 79 -4.07 12.19 14.21
CA ALA A 79 -4.27 13.51 13.62
C ALA A 79 -5.73 13.76 13.23
N HIS A 80 -6.40 12.78 12.64
CA HIS A 80 -7.82 12.86 12.26
C HIS A 80 -8.74 12.85 13.49
N ASN A 81 -8.40 12.07 14.52
CA ASN A 81 -9.19 12.03 15.76
C ASN A 81 -9.16 13.38 16.49
N LYS A 82 -8.01 14.06 16.51
CA LYS A 82 -7.90 15.42 17.05
C LYS A 82 -8.78 16.44 16.33
N LYS A 83 -9.14 16.18 15.07
CA LYS A 83 -10.05 17.01 14.26
C LYS A 83 -11.52 16.56 14.34
N GLY A 84 -11.84 15.53 15.14
CA GLY A 84 -13.19 14.97 15.24
C GLY A 84 -13.67 14.27 13.96
N ALA A 85 -12.77 13.92 13.04
CA ALA A 85 -13.10 13.36 11.74
C ALA A 85 -13.11 11.82 11.71
N VAL A 86 -12.92 11.15 12.86
CA VAL A 86 -12.88 9.69 12.96
C VAL A 86 -14.25 9.15 13.34
N ASP A 87 -14.82 8.33 12.45
CA ASP A 87 -16.04 7.57 12.72
C ASP A 87 -15.68 6.29 13.49
N TRP A 88 -15.79 6.37 14.82
CA TRP A 88 -15.51 5.26 15.73
C TRP A 88 -16.52 4.12 15.63
N ASP A 89 -17.76 4.40 15.20
CA ASP A 89 -18.80 3.39 15.02
C ASP A 89 -18.50 2.55 13.78
N LEU A 90 -18.07 3.19 12.70
CA LEU A 90 -17.59 2.51 11.50
C LEU A 90 -16.38 1.62 11.82
N LEU A 91 -15.38 2.17 12.53
CA LEU A 91 -14.18 1.42 12.90
C LEU A 91 -14.53 0.17 13.72
N ARG A 92 -15.41 0.30 14.72
CA ARG A 92 -15.87 -0.83 15.55
C ARG A 92 -16.58 -1.91 14.74
N ARG A 93 -17.23 -1.54 13.64
CA ARG A 93 -17.97 -2.47 12.78
C ARG A 93 -17.07 -3.15 11.75
N TRP A 94 -16.04 -2.45 11.27
CA TRP A 94 -15.18 -2.91 10.18
C TRP A 94 -13.85 -3.53 10.62
N TRP A 95 -13.35 -3.23 11.82
CA TRP A 95 -12.01 -3.69 12.24
C TRP A 95 -11.88 -5.23 12.23
N LEU A 96 -12.90 -5.96 12.68
CA LEU A 96 -12.84 -7.42 12.76
C LEU A 96 -12.83 -8.10 11.38
N PRO A 97 -13.79 -7.84 10.47
CA PRO A 97 -13.73 -8.40 9.12
C PRO A 97 -12.50 -7.93 8.34
N MET A 98 -12.06 -6.67 8.50
CA MET A 98 -10.80 -6.20 7.91
C MET A 98 -9.61 -6.99 8.45
N LEU A 99 -9.52 -7.21 9.76
CA LEU A 99 -8.42 -7.95 10.38
C LEU A 99 -8.35 -9.39 9.86
N VAL A 100 -9.50 -10.06 9.75
CA VAL A 100 -9.57 -11.41 9.17
C VAL A 100 -9.15 -11.41 7.70
N GLY A 101 -9.55 -10.40 6.94
CA GLY A 101 -9.13 -10.20 5.55
C GLY A 101 -7.62 -9.99 5.43
N VAL A 102 -7.04 -9.12 6.26
CA VAL A 102 -5.61 -8.82 6.35
C VAL A 102 -4.80 -10.06 6.68
N LEU A 103 -5.22 -10.84 7.68
CA LEU A 103 -4.53 -12.08 8.07
C LEU A 103 -4.62 -13.13 6.96
N GLY A 104 -5.79 -13.31 6.36
CA GLY A 104 -5.98 -14.25 5.25
C GLY A 104 -5.19 -13.86 4.00
N GLY A 105 -5.24 -12.58 3.62
CA GLY A 105 -4.49 -12.02 2.48
C GLY A 105 -2.98 -12.07 2.68
N SER A 106 -2.50 -11.75 3.89
CA SER A 106 -1.08 -11.84 4.24
C SER A 106 -0.57 -13.28 4.25
N ALA A 107 -1.35 -14.22 4.82
CA ALA A 107 -1.01 -15.64 4.78
C ALA A 107 -0.96 -16.15 3.34
N LEU A 108 -1.96 -15.81 2.51
CA LEU A 108 -1.97 -16.18 1.10
C LEU A 108 -0.77 -15.59 0.36
N ALA A 109 -0.46 -14.31 0.58
CA ALA A 109 0.68 -13.63 -0.04
C ALA A 109 2.01 -14.36 0.26
N ALA A 110 2.17 -14.94 1.46
CA ALA A 110 3.39 -15.66 1.83
C ALA A 110 3.61 -16.96 1.04
N TYR A 111 2.56 -17.55 0.48
CA TYR A 111 2.63 -18.79 -0.32
C TYR A 111 2.62 -18.53 -1.83
N VAL A 112 2.37 -17.29 -2.26
CA VAL A 112 2.28 -16.92 -3.67
C VAL A 112 3.68 -16.64 -4.22
N ARG A 113 3.93 -16.96 -5.49
CA ARG A 113 5.23 -16.66 -6.12
C ARG A 113 5.38 -15.16 -6.34
N GLY A 114 6.61 -14.62 -6.22
CA GLY A 114 6.86 -13.18 -6.38
C GLY A 114 6.36 -12.59 -7.71
N GLN A 115 6.43 -13.37 -8.79
CA GLN A 115 5.88 -12.99 -10.10
C GLN A 115 4.36 -12.85 -10.08
N THR A 116 3.64 -13.77 -9.43
CA THR A 116 2.19 -13.70 -9.27
C THR A 116 1.80 -12.51 -8.39
N LEU A 117 2.54 -12.23 -7.33
CA LEU A 117 2.32 -11.05 -6.49
C LEU A 117 2.51 -9.75 -7.29
N SER A 118 3.50 -9.72 -8.18
CA SER A 118 3.75 -8.59 -9.08
C SER A 118 2.61 -8.41 -10.10
N LEU A 119 2.07 -9.51 -10.62
CA LEU A 119 0.88 -9.48 -11.50
C LEU A 119 -0.38 -9.00 -10.76
N ILE A 120 -0.60 -9.43 -9.51
CA ILE A 120 -1.72 -8.97 -8.68
C ILE A 120 -1.59 -7.47 -8.43
N PHE A 121 -0.40 -7.01 -8.04
CA PHE A 121 -0.13 -5.59 -7.85
C PHE A 121 -0.39 -4.80 -9.13
N ALA A 122 0.17 -5.21 -10.27
CA ALA A 122 -0.03 -4.54 -11.55
C ALA A 122 -1.52 -4.54 -11.97
N GLY A 123 -2.21 -5.66 -11.79
CA GLY A 123 -3.61 -5.84 -12.15
C GLY A 123 -4.58 -4.92 -11.40
N VAL A 124 -4.22 -4.48 -10.19
CA VAL A 124 -5.04 -3.51 -9.43
C VAL A 124 -4.48 -2.10 -9.53
N ALA A 125 -3.15 -1.92 -9.54
CA ALA A 125 -2.52 -0.60 -9.65
C ALA A 125 -2.83 0.08 -10.99
N LEU A 126 -2.88 -0.67 -12.11
CA LEU A 126 -3.16 -0.11 -13.43
C LEU A 126 -4.60 0.46 -13.53
N PRO A 127 -5.67 -0.27 -13.15
CA PRO A 127 -7.01 0.30 -13.09
C PRO A 127 -7.11 1.52 -12.17
N VAL A 128 -6.46 1.49 -11.00
CA VAL A 128 -6.47 2.63 -10.06
C VAL A 128 -5.79 3.85 -10.68
N ALA A 129 -4.60 3.67 -11.26
CA ALA A 129 -3.88 4.74 -11.95
C ALA A 129 -4.69 5.31 -13.11
N LEU A 130 -5.34 4.45 -13.91
CA LEU A 130 -6.20 4.87 -15.01
C LEU A 130 -7.44 5.63 -14.50
N HIS A 131 -8.06 5.17 -13.41
CA HIS A 131 -9.19 5.84 -12.79
C HIS A 131 -8.84 7.26 -12.35
N PHE A 132 -7.71 7.43 -11.64
CA PHE A 132 -7.22 8.75 -11.24
C PHE A 132 -6.87 9.64 -12.43
N ALA A 133 -6.24 9.10 -13.48
CA ALA A 133 -5.85 9.85 -14.66
C ALA A 133 -7.05 10.35 -15.48
N VAL A 134 -8.14 9.57 -15.56
CA VAL A 134 -9.27 9.87 -16.44
C VAL A 134 -10.41 10.61 -15.71
N TRP A 135 -10.72 10.25 -14.46
CA TRP A 135 -11.90 10.76 -13.76
C TRP A 135 -11.61 11.61 -12.52
N GLY A 136 -10.41 11.49 -11.93
CA GLY A 136 -10.12 12.06 -10.60
C GLY A 136 -11.15 11.61 -9.54
N ASP A 137 -11.16 12.28 -8.37
CA ASP A 137 -12.03 11.93 -7.24
C ASP A 137 -13.53 12.27 -7.41
N LYS A 138 -13.99 12.54 -8.63
CA LYS A 138 -15.29 13.20 -8.87
C LYS A 138 -16.50 12.26 -8.83
N LYS A 139 -16.32 10.94 -8.78
CA LYS A 139 -17.44 9.98 -8.79
C LYS A 139 -17.54 9.22 -7.47
N ARG A 140 -18.51 9.61 -6.63
CA ARG A 140 -18.96 8.81 -5.48
C ARG A 140 -19.87 7.69 -5.99
N LEU A 141 -19.45 6.45 -5.77
CA LEU A 141 -20.23 5.25 -6.14
C LEU A 141 -21.45 5.03 -5.25
N ALA A 142 -21.41 5.51 -4.00
CA ALA A 142 -22.51 5.41 -3.05
C ALA A 142 -22.43 6.55 -2.01
N ASP A 143 -23.59 7.05 -1.59
CA ASP A 143 -23.71 8.11 -0.57
C ASP A 143 -23.70 7.58 0.86
N HIS A 144 -23.77 6.25 1.04
CA HIS A 144 -23.84 5.61 2.35
C HIS A 144 -22.96 4.35 2.36
N LEU A 145 -22.34 4.07 3.50
CA LEU A 145 -21.64 2.82 3.70
C LEU A 145 -22.62 1.64 3.68
N PRO A 146 -22.29 0.56 2.95
CA PRO A 146 -23.16 -0.61 2.83
C PRO A 146 -23.40 -1.25 4.20
N ARG A 147 -24.67 -1.56 4.49
CA ARG A 147 -25.12 -2.24 5.72
C ARG A 147 -25.43 -3.71 5.44
N GLY A 148 -25.41 -4.56 6.46
CA GLY A 148 -25.69 -6.00 6.35
C GLY A 148 -24.47 -6.82 5.88
N ILE A 149 -24.71 -7.90 5.10
CA ILE A 149 -23.65 -8.81 4.61
C ILE A 149 -22.58 -8.05 3.80
N ALA A 150 -22.98 -7.08 2.98
CA ALA A 150 -22.05 -6.25 2.21
C ALA A 150 -21.09 -5.46 3.12
N GLY A 151 -21.57 -5.02 4.30
CA GLY A 151 -20.74 -4.34 5.30
C GLY A 151 -19.74 -5.25 6.03
N LEU A 152 -19.83 -6.57 5.83
CA LEU A 152 -18.87 -7.56 6.34
C LEU A 152 -17.91 -8.02 5.23
N VAL A 153 -18.44 -8.28 4.04
CA VAL A 153 -17.67 -8.81 2.89
C VAL A 153 -16.71 -7.76 2.33
N LEU A 154 -17.14 -6.50 2.24
CA LEU A 154 -16.30 -5.43 1.70
C LEU A 154 -15.03 -5.19 2.53
N PRO A 155 -15.10 -4.93 3.84
CA PRO A 155 -13.88 -4.76 4.64
C PRO A 155 -12.97 -5.99 4.59
N PHE A 156 -13.53 -7.21 4.58
CA PHE A 156 -12.74 -8.43 4.42
C PHE A 156 -11.99 -8.46 3.08
N GLY A 157 -12.69 -8.21 1.97
CA GLY A 157 -12.10 -8.22 0.63
C GLY A 157 -11.06 -7.11 0.44
N ILE A 158 -11.35 -5.90 0.94
CA ILE A 158 -10.42 -4.77 0.93
C ILE A 158 -9.17 -5.12 1.72
N GLY A 159 -9.29 -5.63 2.96
CA GLY A 159 -8.15 -6.04 3.78
C GLY A 159 -7.31 -7.13 3.11
N GLY A 160 -7.95 -8.12 2.49
CA GLY A 160 -7.28 -9.20 1.77
C GLY A 160 -6.48 -8.71 0.57
N VAL A 161 -7.10 -7.96 -0.34
CA VAL A 161 -6.43 -7.46 -1.55
C VAL A 161 -5.37 -6.41 -1.20
N SER A 162 -5.67 -5.51 -0.26
CA SER A 162 -4.77 -4.41 0.11
C SER A 162 -3.46 -4.92 0.71
N THR A 163 -3.49 -5.99 1.51
CA THR A 163 -2.25 -6.59 2.05
C THR A 163 -1.38 -7.22 0.99
N MET A 164 -1.97 -7.90 0.00
CA MET A 164 -1.21 -8.48 -1.11
C MET A 164 -0.53 -7.41 -1.97
N MET A 165 -1.10 -6.20 -2.02
CA MET A 165 -0.51 -5.08 -2.74
C MET A 165 0.46 -4.24 -1.91
N GLY A 166 0.48 -4.39 -0.59
CA GLY A 166 1.26 -3.52 0.30
C GLY A 166 0.73 -2.09 0.36
N ILE A 167 -0.59 -1.91 0.17
CA ILE A 167 -1.29 -0.62 0.24
C ILE A 167 -2.07 -0.54 1.56
N GLY A 168 -2.18 0.67 2.10
CA GLY A 168 -3.00 0.97 3.27
C GLY A 168 -4.00 2.09 2.97
N GLY A 169 -4.95 2.36 3.86
CA GLY A 169 -5.81 3.54 3.78
C GLY A 169 -5.18 4.75 4.48
N GLY A 170 -5.30 5.94 3.87
CA GLY A 170 -4.88 7.23 4.45
C GLY A 170 -5.87 7.78 5.47
#